data_AF-A0A3M1HPB5-F1
#
_entry.id   AF-A0A3M1HPB5-F1
#
_cell.length_a   1.000
_cell.length_b   1.000
_cell.length_c   1.000
_cell.angle_alpha   90.00
_cell.angle_beta   90.00
_cell.angle_gamma   90.00
#
_symmetry.space_group_name_H-M   'P 1'
#
loop_
_entity.id
_entity.type
_entity.pdbx_description
1 polymer ?
#
loop_
_entity_poly.entity_id
_entity_poly.type
_entity_poly.pdbx_seq_one_letter_code
_entity_poly.pdbx_strand_id
1 'polypeptide(L)'
;MSDTVVLRRSLWASVGALLLVGLLCAGQARAAGVITVNSTSQGIANDGRCTLAEAIIAANTDTASGSKPGECPAGHGPDTIILANAVYTLTQILDNEYDPLGLPSISSSIVLEGNGATLVRDPQAPEFGMMEVALEQARLTVNDLTIRGGRTSGDATAPGLGVYAGAQVTLNRVHLIDNISDHTGNPYPVDGAVVVGGATLTLIDSSVENNTGTHANGIVSDESILTLQHSTVSGHTERGVRDSGSRVQIVGTTIASNGKQGLQLWQSIATLTKSTISGNHDGGIDASASHMTLADSTVRDNQVTAEFGNLAAGVAIRSSSLVTLTRSAVFGNNEPGGVPPCPCVVGEDGIRVKDSSLVVIDSLIDDDRNATDLDFSLHFDGDDLIIRNSTITGAHDNPLEVSSAQAVSITFSTIVSKQASSRAFGNVAFPSSLYQVSNSIIGGCWTARPSTSQGYNVAQGTSCGFDSTGDRQGVDLGVMLGPLADNGGPTPTFALQPGAVAIDAIPAGVNGCQAGISRDQRGAPRAGGSGLGGDACDSGAYEAASTVPPSETRLYVPLIIR
;
A
#
# COMPACT_ATOMS: atom_id res chain seq x y z
N MET A 1 4.94 82.99 29.07
CA MET A 1 5.27 83.53 27.75
C MET A 1 6.40 82.70 27.17
N SER A 2 6.22 82.26 25.92
CA SER A 2 7.18 81.67 24.97
C SER A 2 7.56 80.19 25.11
N ASP A 3 7.10 79.46 24.09
CA ASP A 3 7.38 78.09 23.61
C ASP A 3 8.86 77.74 23.33
N THR A 4 9.24 76.46 23.39
CA THR A 4 9.39 75.54 22.21
C THR A 4 10.16 74.24 22.51
N VAL A 5 9.50 73.11 22.23
CA VAL A 5 9.88 71.80 21.60
C VAL A 5 11.37 71.43 21.41
N VAL A 6 11.77 70.17 21.76
CA VAL A 6 12.28 69.11 20.84
C VAL A 6 12.25 67.72 21.54
N LEU A 7 11.58 66.76 20.89
CA LEU A 7 11.59 65.30 21.17
C LEU A 7 12.83 64.61 20.56
N ARG A 8 13.34 63.54 21.20
CA ARG A 8 13.20 62.12 20.74
C ARG A 8 14.21 61.16 21.38
N ARG A 9 13.72 59.92 21.54
CA ARG A 9 14.37 58.58 21.60
C ARG A 9 14.57 57.96 22.99
N SER A 10 13.67 57.02 23.30
CA SER A 10 13.75 56.06 24.39
C SER A 10 14.00 54.63 23.87
N LEU A 11 14.96 53.98 24.53
CA LEU A 11 15.08 52.57 24.95
C LEU A 11 14.99 51.43 23.93
N TRP A 12 16.13 50.73 23.78
CA TRP A 12 16.18 49.27 23.67
C TRP A 12 16.86 48.74 24.95
N ALA A 13 16.16 47.86 25.67
CA ALA A 13 16.60 47.31 26.95
C ALA A 13 17.37 45.99 26.76
N SER A 14 18.32 45.83 27.67
CA SER A 14 19.38 44.84 27.83
C SER A 14 18.94 43.37 27.87
N VAL A 15 19.69 42.49 27.20
CA VAL A 15 19.74 41.06 27.49
C VAL A 15 20.78 40.84 28.59
N GLY A 16 20.35 40.32 29.74
CA GLY A 16 21.21 40.03 30.89
C GLY A 16 20.81 38.71 31.56
N ALA A 17 21.71 37.73 31.42
CA ALA A 17 22.05 36.64 32.34
C ALA A 17 20.94 35.77 32.97
N LEU A 18 20.91 34.49 32.58
CA LEU A 18 20.80 33.37 33.53
C LEU A 18 21.48 32.13 32.93
N LEU A 19 22.66 31.83 33.46
CA LEU A 19 23.49 30.65 33.16
C LEU A 19 23.66 29.89 34.49
N LEU A 20 23.45 28.58 34.45
CA LEU A 20 23.61 27.56 35.51
C LEU A 20 22.56 27.50 36.64
N VAL A 21 21.52 26.67 36.44
CA VAL A 21 21.25 25.44 37.23
C VAL A 21 20.44 24.51 36.32
N GLY A 22 21.03 23.42 35.83
CA GLY A 22 20.33 22.52 34.91
C GLY A 22 21.17 21.36 34.38
N LEU A 23 22.07 20.81 35.19
CA LEU A 23 22.71 19.52 34.90
C LEU A 23 22.62 18.66 36.16
N LEU A 24 21.68 17.70 36.15
CA LEU A 24 21.69 16.39 36.80
C LEU A 24 20.25 15.86 36.91
N CYS A 25 19.59 15.68 35.77
CA CYS A 25 18.61 14.61 35.58
C CYS A 25 19.05 13.83 34.34
N ALA A 26 20.24 13.26 34.39
CA ALA A 26 20.47 12.03 33.63
C ALA A 26 19.56 11.00 34.31
N GLY A 27 18.35 10.83 33.79
CA GLY A 27 17.52 9.69 34.16
C GLY A 27 18.38 8.46 33.94
N GLN A 28 18.78 7.79 35.02
CA GLN A 28 19.41 6.50 34.93
C GLN A 28 18.40 5.62 34.19
N ALA A 29 18.72 5.20 32.97
CA ALA A 29 18.02 4.11 32.33
C ALA A 29 18.20 2.91 33.25
N ARG A 30 17.23 2.67 34.13
CA ARG A 30 17.17 1.46 34.93
C ARG A 30 17.02 0.31 33.94
N ALA A 31 17.79 -0.75 34.16
CA ALA A 31 17.63 -1.98 33.37
C ALA A 31 16.15 -2.41 33.43
N ALA A 32 15.58 -2.79 32.29
CA ALA A 32 14.23 -3.33 32.21
C ALA A 32 14.08 -4.51 33.19
N GLY A 33 12.93 -4.61 33.85
CA GLY A 33 12.65 -5.74 34.74
C GLY A 33 12.60 -7.03 33.94
N VAL A 34 13.49 -7.99 34.19
CA VAL A 34 13.54 -9.24 33.43
C VAL A 34 12.74 -10.31 34.15
N ILE A 35 11.69 -10.82 33.48
CA ILE A 35 10.85 -11.92 33.96
C ILE A 35 11.06 -13.13 33.04
N THR A 36 11.70 -14.18 33.55
CA THR A 36 11.92 -15.41 32.78
C THR A 36 10.83 -16.42 33.08
N VAL A 37 10.03 -16.75 32.07
CA VAL A 37 8.99 -17.78 32.16
C VAL A 37 9.64 -19.16 32.23
N ASN A 38 9.29 -19.93 33.25
CA ASN A 38 9.90 -21.25 33.51
C ASN A 38 8.90 -22.42 33.37
N SER A 39 7.65 -22.12 32.98
CA SER A 39 6.60 -23.12 32.78
C SER A 39 5.77 -22.78 31.54
N THR A 40 5.43 -23.81 30.76
CA THR A 40 4.53 -23.70 29.60
C THR A 40 3.05 -23.83 29.96
N SER A 41 2.75 -24.08 31.24
CA SER A 41 1.37 -24.12 31.72
C SER A 41 0.72 -22.74 31.64
N GLN A 42 -0.59 -22.68 31.42
CA GLN A 42 -1.32 -21.40 31.34
C GLN A 42 -1.71 -20.84 32.72
N GLY A 43 -1.86 -21.69 33.74
CA GLY A 43 -2.49 -21.34 35.02
C GLY A 43 -1.79 -20.21 35.79
N ILE A 44 -2.56 -19.60 36.72
CA ILE A 44 -2.09 -18.59 37.67
C ILE A 44 -2.23 -19.18 39.07
N ALA A 45 -1.12 -19.49 39.73
CA ALA A 45 -1.10 -20.06 41.07
C ALA A 45 0.26 -19.84 41.75
N ASN A 46 0.26 -19.56 43.06
CA ASN A 46 1.48 -19.58 43.86
C ASN A 46 1.97 -21.03 44.06
N ASP A 47 2.55 -21.65 43.03
CA ASP A 47 2.96 -23.05 42.93
C ASP A 47 4.48 -23.27 42.72
N GLY A 48 5.26 -22.19 42.59
CA GLY A 48 6.69 -22.19 42.33
C GLY A 48 7.04 -22.24 40.84
N ARG A 49 6.09 -21.94 39.97
CA ARG A 49 6.28 -21.78 38.52
C ARG A 49 5.95 -20.34 38.14
N CYS A 50 6.64 -19.85 37.13
CA CYS A 50 6.36 -18.58 36.49
C CYS A 50 5.82 -18.89 35.09
N THR A 51 4.51 -18.81 34.92
CA THR A 51 3.82 -18.96 33.64
C THR A 51 3.80 -17.64 32.86
N LEU A 52 3.46 -17.69 31.56
CA LEU A 52 3.30 -16.46 30.77
C LEU A 52 2.19 -15.57 31.32
N ALA A 53 1.07 -16.15 31.77
CA ALA A 53 -0.02 -15.38 32.36
C ALA A 53 0.43 -14.65 33.63
N GLU A 54 1.17 -15.32 34.51
CA GLU A 54 1.75 -14.73 35.71
C GLU A 54 2.78 -13.65 35.39
N ALA A 55 3.61 -13.86 34.37
CA ALA A 55 4.61 -12.90 33.95
C ALA A 55 3.97 -11.60 33.43
N ILE A 56 2.89 -11.70 32.66
CA ILE A 56 2.12 -10.53 32.19
C ILE A 56 1.52 -9.78 33.38
N ILE A 57 0.90 -10.49 34.34
CA ILE A 57 0.33 -9.86 35.54
C ILE A 57 1.43 -9.18 36.36
N ALA A 58 2.58 -9.84 36.54
CA ALA A 58 3.68 -9.31 37.31
C ALA A 58 4.30 -8.05 36.69
N ALA A 59 4.37 -7.99 35.35
CA ALA A 59 4.80 -6.81 34.60
C ALA A 59 3.75 -5.69 34.58
N ASN A 60 2.46 -6.04 34.50
CA ASN A 60 1.39 -5.04 34.54
C ASN A 60 1.28 -4.35 35.91
N THR A 61 1.56 -5.09 37.00
CA THR A 61 1.30 -4.66 38.38
C THR A 61 2.55 -4.34 39.18
N ASP A 62 3.75 -4.49 38.60
CA ASP A 62 5.03 -4.40 39.31
C ASP A 62 5.05 -5.22 40.61
N THR A 63 4.39 -6.39 40.60
CA THR A 63 4.19 -7.24 41.79
C THR A 63 4.49 -8.70 41.45
N ALA A 64 5.19 -9.42 42.34
CA ALA A 64 5.53 -10.82 42.11
C ALA A 64 4.26 -11.70 42.05
N SER A 65 4.27 -12.75 41.20
CA SER A 65 3.11 -13.64 41.04
C SER A 65 2.78 -14.45 42.29
N GLY A 66 3.78 -14.66 43.15
CA GLY A 66 3.63 -15.41 44.39
C GLY A 66 4.83 -15.27 45.33
N SER A 67 4.77 -15.99 46.44
CA SER A 67 5.79 -15.97 47.49
C SER A 67 6.69 -17.21 47.51
N LYS A 68 6.37 -18.24 46.70
CA LYS A 68 7.18 -19.44 46.59
C LYS A 68 8.42 -19.20 45.74
N PRO A 69 9.54 -19.91 46.00
CA PRO A 69 10.67 -19.91 45.09
C PRO A 69 10.26 -20.45 43.70
N GLY A 70 10.64 -19.73 42.63
CA GLY A 70 10.33 -20.11 41.25
C GLY A 70 9.15 -19.36 40.62
N GLU A 71 8.40 -18.59 41.41
CA GLU A 71 7.40 -17.63 40.94
C GLU A 71 8.01 -16.49 40.11
N CYS A 72 7.18 -15.81 39.32
CA CYS A 72 7.60 -14.63 38.59
C CYS A 72 7.99 -13.52 39.58
N PRO A 73 9.20 -12.92 39.44
CA PRO A 73 9.55 -11.72 40.20
C PRO A 73 8.62 -10.56 39.83
N ALA A 74 8.53 -9.57 40.71
CA ALA A 74 7.88 -8.30 40.40
C ALA A 74 8.55 -7.61 39.21
N GLY A 75 7.75 -7.02 38.33
CA GLY A 75 8.22 -6.05 37.32
C GLY A 75 8.72 -4.75 37.96
N HIS A 76 9.29 -3.88 37.13
CA HIS A 76 9.50 -2.48 37.47
C HIS A 76 9.64 -1.65 36.19
N GLY A 77 8.67 -0.78 35.93
CA GLY A 77 8.71 0.10 34.75
C GLY A 77 8.56 -0.72 33.46
N PRO A 78 9.33 -0.46 32.40
CA PRO A 78 9.33 -1.35 31.25
C PRO A 78 9.93 -2.72 31.60
N ASP A 79 9.19 -3.79 31.30
CA ASP A 79 9.61 -5.15 31.60
C ASP A 79 9.96 -5.93 30.32
N THR A 80 10.81 -6.93 30.47
CA THR A 80 11.15 -7.91 29.44
C THR A 80 10.76 -9.30 29.92
N ILE A 81 9.77 -9.88 29.26
CA ILE A 81 9.33 -11.26 29.48
C ILE A 81 10.07 -12.16 28.50
N ILE A 82 10.75 -13.19 29.00
CA ILE A 82 11.54 -14.12 28.19
C ILE A 82 10.89 -15.50 28.21
N LEU A 83 10.56 -16.01 27.02
CA LEU A 83 10.03 -17.37 26.84
C LEU A 83 11.15 -18.36 26.51
N ALA A 84 10.93 -19.62 26.88
CA ALA A 84 11.69 -20.72 26.32
C ALA A 84 11.14 -21.06 24.93
N ASN A 85 11.98 -21.53 24.01
CA ASN A 85 11.53 -22.07 22.72
C ASN A 85 10.71 -23.35 22.96
N ALA A 86 9.40 -23.19 23.11
CA ALA A 86 8.47 -24.23 23.46
C ALA A 86 7.06 -23.89 22.97
N VAL A 87 6.15 -24.86 23.11
CA VAL A 87 4.73 -24.67 22.83
C VAL A 87 4.00 -24.35 24.14
N TYR A 88 3.34 -23.19 24.16
CA TYR A 88 2.50 -22.70 25.24
C TYR A 88 1.04 -22.91 24.82
N THR A 89 0.39 -23.92 25.39
CA THR A 89 -1.00 -24.28 25.05
C THR A 89 -1.97 -23.57 25.99
N LEU A 90 -2.86 -22.76 25.41
CA LEU A 90 -3.93 -22.06 26.12
C LEU A 90 -5.20 -22.93 26.11
N THR A 91 -5.74 -23.20 27.28
CA THR A 91 -6.80 -24.18 27.55
C THR A 91 -8.07 -23.56 28.16
N GLN A 92 -7.99 -22.34 28.68
CA GLN A 92 -9.10 -21.66 29.35
C GLN A 92 -9.08 -20.16 29.09
N ILE A 93 -10.20 -19.49 29.38
CA ILE A 93 -10.31 -18.03 29.39
C ILE A 93 -9.71 -17.51 30.70
N LEU A 94 -8.83 -16.52 30.63
CA LEU A 94 -8.21 -15.85 31.78
C LEU A 94 -8.66 -14.40 31.95
N ASP A 95 -9.13 -13.78 30.87
CA ASP A 95 -9.67 -12.41 30.88
C ASP A 95 -10.93 -12.39 30.02
N ASN A 96 -11.93 -11.64 30.48
CA ASN A 96 -13.24 -11.56 29.84
C ASN A 96 -13.88 -10.18 30.12
N GLU A 97 -13.05 -9.15 30.35
CA GLU A 97 -13.55 -7.79 30.63
C GLU A 97 -14.21 -7.17 29.39
N TYR A 98 -13.61 -7.37 28.20
CA TYR A 98 -14.13 -6.90 26.92
C TYR A 98 -14.47 -8.07 26.00
N ASP A 99 -13.44 -8.81 25.57
CA ASP A 99 -13.56 -10.05 24.81
C ASP A 99 -12.96 -11.23 25.61
N PRO A 100 -13.39 -12.48 25.37
CA PRO A 100 -12.75 -13.64 25.97
C PRO A 100 -11.31 -13.79 25.48
N LEU A 101 -10.35 -13.82 26.40
CA LEU A 101 -8.92 -13.95 26.12
C LEU A 101 -8.28 -15.12 26.86
N GLY A 102 -7.37 -15.81 26.18
CA GLY A 102 -6.55 -16.88 26.77
C GLY A 102 -5.40 -16.37 27.65
N LEU A 103 -5.09 -15.07 27.60
CA LEU A 103 -4.07 -14.43 28.43
C LEU A 103 -4.64 -13.14 29.06
N PRO A 104 -4.09 -12.69 30.20
CA PRO A 104 -4.44 -11.38 30.76
C PRO A 104 -4.14 -10.25 29.78
N SER A 105 -5.00 -9.21 29.73
CA SER A 105 -4.78 -8.03 28.89
C SER A 105 -3.48 -7.29 29.28
N ILE A 106 -2.74 -6.80 28.29
CA ILE A 106 -1.48 -6.08 28.49
C ILE A 106 -1.75 -4.60 28.71
N SER A 107 -1.33 -4.08 29.86
CA SER A 107 -1.62 -2.72 30.32
C SER A 107 -0.39 -1.87 30.64
N SER A 108 0.81 -2.46 30.68
CA SER A 108 2.08 -1.76 30.88
C SER A 108 2.98 -1.79 29.63
N SER A 109 4.24 -1.37 29.78
CA SER A 109 5.23 -1.44 28.70
C SER A 109 6.01 -2.74 28.80
N ILE A 110 5.84 -3.64 27.84
CA ILE A 110 6.40 -5.00 27.85
C ILE A 110 7.18 -5.27 26.55
N VAL A 111 8.36 -5.85 26.69
CA VAL A 111 9.06 -6.56 25.61
C VAL A 111 8.88 -8.06 25.84
N LEU A 112 8.27 -8.77 24.89
CA LEU A 112 8.08 -10.21 24.91
C LEU A 112 9.08 -10.87 23.96
N GLU A 113 10.12 -11.47 24.52
CA GLU A 113 11.11 -12.25 23.79
C GLU A 113 10.63 -13.70 23.63
N GLY A 114 10.02 -14.00 22.48
CA GLY A 114 9.43 -15.30 22.18
C GLY A 114 10.46 -16.40 21.95
N ASN A 115 11.68 -16.09 21.51
CA ASN A 115 12.75 -17.07 21.24
C ASN A 115 12.32 -18.26 20.33
N GLY A 116 11.40 -18.02 19.41
CA GLY A 116 10.82 -19.04 18.52
C GLY A 116 9.69 -19.87 19.14
N ALA A 117 9.17 -19.47 20.31
CA ALA A 117 8.05 -20.12 20.95
C ALA A 117 6.77 -20.09 20.09
N THR A 118 5.85 -21.00 20.40
CA THR A 118 4.50 -21.03 19.81
C THR A 118 3.46 -20.90 20.90
N LEU A 119 2.66 -19.85 20.84
CA LEU A 119 1.43 -19.69 21.60
C LEU A 119 0.27 -20.26 20.79
N VAL A 120 -0.42 -21.27 21.33
CA VAL A 120 -1.47 -22.01 20.61
C VAL A 120 -2.69 -22.24 21.48
N ARG A 121 -3.89 -22.06 20.90
CA ARG A 121 -5.14 -22.46 21.55
C ARG A 121 -5.34 -23.98 21.44
N ASP A 122 -5.70 -24.64 22.53
CA ASP A 122 -6.19 -26.02 22.49
C ASP A 122 -7.52 -26.05 21.69
N PRO A 123 -7.65 -26.88 20.64
CA PRO A 123 -8.89 -26.98 19.89
C PRO A 123 -10.13 -27.35 20.72
N GLN A 124 -9.95 -28.03 21.87
CA GLN A 124 -11.02 -28.39 22.80
C GLN A 124 -11.31 -27.32 23.84
N ALA A 125 -10.50 -26.26 23.93
CA ALA A 125 -10.77 -25.13 24.80
C ALA A 125 -11.99 -24.33 24.34
N PRO A 126 -12.58 -23.51 25.23
CA PRO A 126 -13.51 -22.46 24.82
C PRO A 126 -12.93 -21.56 23.71
N GLU A 127 -13.81 -20.86 23.01
CA GLU A 127 -13.40 -19.83 22.05
C GLU A 127 -12.88 -18.60 22.80
N PHE A 128 -11.69 -18.14 22.42
CA PHE A 128 -11.07 -16.92 22.92
C PHE A 128 -9.98 -16.39 21.96
N GLY A 129 -9.74 -15.09 22.04
CA GLY A 129 -8.58 -14.44 21.44
C GLY A 129 -7.30 -14.74 22.23
N MET A 130 -6.15 -14.65 21.56
CA MET A 130 -4.87 -15.03 22.20
C MET A 130 -4.30 -13.91 23.07
N MET A 131 -4.30 -12.68 22.57
CA MET A 131 -3.65 -11.53 23.21
C MET A 131 -4.40 -10.22 22.93
N GLU A 132 -4.34 -9.30 23.88
CA GLU A 132 -4.88 -7.95 23.75
C GLU A 132 -3.96 -6.92 24.42
N VAL A 133 -3.90 -5.72 23.83
CA VAL A 133 -3.26 -4.54 24.41
C VAL A 133 -4.26 -3.38 24.43
N ALA A 134 -4.66 -2.91 25.60
CA ALA A 134 -5.89 -2.13 25.75
C ALA A 134 -5.76 -0.83 26.57
N LEU A 135 -4.64 -0.10 26.50
CA LEU A 135 -4.49 1.24 27.15
C LEU A 135 -3.57 2.18 26.37
N GLU A 136 -3.83 3.50 26.44
CA GLU A 136 -3.11 4.54 25.69
C GLU A 136 -1.60 4.57 25.99
N GLN A 137 -1.22 4.27 27.23
CA GLN A 137 0.18 4.19 27.64
C GLN A 137 0.83 2.82 27.40
N ALA A 138 0.06 1.79 27.05
CA ALA A 138 0.57 0.44 26.89
C ALA A 138 1.45 0.34 25.62
N ARG A 139 2.60 -0.29 25.78
CA ARG A 139 3.57 -0.49 24.68
C ARG A 139 4.00 -1.94 24.69
N LEU A 140 3.75 -2.64 23.60
CA LEU A 140 4.17 -4.02 23.45
C LEU A 140 5.16 -4.13 22.30
N THR A 141 6.33 -4.72 22.58
CA THR A 141 7.21 -5.24 21.53
C THR A 141 7.23 -6.75 21.64
N VAL A 142 6.93 -7.47 20.56
CA VAL A 142 7.02 -8.94 20.51
C VAL A 142 8.08 -9.32 19.49
N ASN A 143 9.00 -10.20 19.90
CA ASN A 143 10.06 -10.72 19.04
C ASN A 143 9.93 -12.24 18.91
N ASP A 144 10.07 -12.77 17.70
CA ASP A 144 10.30 -14.20 17.44
C ASP A 144 9.24 -15.11 18.09
N LEU A 145 7.96 -14.88 17.77
CA LEU A 145 6.82 -15.62 18.34
C LEU A 145 5.85 -16.08 17.26
N THR A 146 5.31 -17.29 17.39
CA THR A 146 4.13 -17.73 16.63
C THR A 146 2.88 -17.67 17.50
N ILE A 147 1.82 -17.01 17.03
CA ILE A 147 0.50 -16.94 17.67
C ILE A 147 -0.50 -17.64 16.74
N ARG A 148 -1.15 -18.70 17.22
CA ARG A 148 -2.03 -19.49 16.35
C ARG A 148 -3.23 -20.15 17.00
N GLY A 149 -4.24 -20.43 16.18
CA GLY A 149 -5.42 -21.20 16.55
C GLY A 149 -6.41 -20.45 17.45
N GLY A 150 -6.17 -19.17 17.71
CA GLY A 150 -7.13 -18.31 18.40
C GLY A 150 -8.47 -18.33 17.67
N ARG A 151 -9.57 -18.21 18.41
CA ARG A 151 -10.91 -18.34 17.83
C ARG A 151 -11.90 -17.42 18.50
N THR A 152 -12.58 -16.59 17.73
CA THR A 152 -13.68 -15.76 18.21
C THR A 152 -14.94 -16.03 17.40
N SER A 153 -16.09 -15.82 18.05
CA SER A 153 -17.41 -15.86 17.42
C SER A 153 -18.34 -14.86 18.12
N GLY A 154 -19.55 -14.69 17.59
CA GLY A 154 -20.49 -13.69 18.11
C GLY A 154 -19.93 -12.28 17.87
N ASP A 155 -19.90 -11.44 18.91
CA ASP A 155 -19.46 -10.04 18.83
C ASP A 155 -17.93 -9.86 18.98
N ALA A 156 -17.19 -10.90 19.33
CA ALA A 156 -15.74 -10.83 19.57
C ALA A 156 -14.93 -10.86 18.27
N THR A 157 -13.97 -9.95 18.11
CA THR A 157 -13.46 -9.58 16.77
C THR A 157 -12.00 -9.95 16.48
N ALA A 158 -11.19 -10.25 17.51
CA ALA A 158 -9.73 -10.37 17.40
C ALA A 158 -9.18 -11.72 17.92
N PRO A 159 -9.28 -12.82 17.15
CA PRO A 159 -8.83 -14.14 17.60
C PRO A 159 -7.31 -14.23 17.79
N GLY A 160 -6.50 -13.48 17.03
CA GLY A 160 -5.04 -13.48 17.20
C GLY A 160 -4.59 -12.37 18.17
N LEU A 161 -4.77 -11.11 17.77
CA LEU A 161 -4.30 -9.95 18.51
C LEU A 161 -5.27 -8.76 18.41
N GLY A 162 -5.72 -8.24 19.54
CA GLY A 162 -6.41 -6.96 19.64
C GLY A 162 -5.48 -5.83 20.10
N VAL A 163 -5.55 -4.66 19.46
CA VAL A 163 -4.77 -3.46 19.81
C VAL A 163 -5.68 -2.24 19.84
N TYR A 164 -5.86 -1.64 21.02
CA TYR A 164 -6.91 -0.64 21.23
C TYR A 164 -6.44 0.59 22.00
N ALA A 165 -7.28 1.62 21.99
CA ALA A 165 -7.25 2.74 22.92
C ALA A 165 -5.91 3.51 22.96
N GLY A 166 -5.27 3.72 21.80
CA GLY A 166 -4.00 4.44 21.70
C GLY A 166 -2.74 3.60 21.98
N ALA A 167 -2.91 2.30 22.26
CA ALA A 167 -1.79 1.39 22.48
C ALA A 167 -0.83 1.35 21.29
N GLN A 168 0.45 1.04 21.55
CA GLN A 168 1.48 0.92 20.52
C GLN A 168 2.08 -0.48 20.53
N VAL A 169 1.96 -1.19 19.40
CA VAL A 169 2.47 -2.55 19.26
C VAL A 169 3.47 -2.64 18.12
N THR A 170 4.62 -3.24 18.39
CA THR A 170 5.62 -3.62 17.40
C THR A 170 5.83 -5.12 17.41
N LEU A 171 5.69 -5.75 16.24
CA LEU A 171 5.89 -7.18 16.04
C LEU A 171 7.11 -7.39 15.14
N ASN A 172 8.13 -8.08 15.64
CA ASN A 172 9.36 -8.37 14.90
C ASN A 172 9.51 -9.89 14.73
N ARG A 173 9.47 -10.38 13.48
CA ARG A 173 9.52 -11.83 13.17
C ARG A 173 8.45 -12.61 13.93
N VAL A 174 7.23 -12.08 13.91
CA VAL A 174 6.06 -12.70 14.52
C VAL A 174 5.15 -13.29 13.45
N HIS A 175 4.59 -14.46 13.72
CA HIS A 175 3.68 -15.16 12.81
C HIS A 175 2.30 -15.30 13.46
N LEU A 176 1.28 -14.63 12.92
CA LEU A 176 -0.12 -14.79 13.31
C LEU A 176 -0.85 -15.67 12.30
N ILE A 177 -0.99 -16.95 12.64
CA ILE A 177 -1.41 -17.98 11.68
C ILE A 177 -2.61 -18.79 12.16
N ASP A 178 -3.45 -19.24 11.22
CA ASP A 178 -4.56 -20.18 11.48
C ASP A 178 -5.53 -19.72 12.59
N ASN A 179 -5.71 -18.41 12.76
CA ASN A 179 -6.71 -17.86 13.68
C ASN A 179 -8.07 -17.81 12.98
N ILE A 180 -9.13 -17.99 13.76
CA ILE A 180 -10.48 -18.19 13.21
C ILE A 180 -11.44 -17.13 13.75
N SER A 181 -12.10 -16.38 12.86
CA SER A 181 -13.19 -15.47 13.22
C SER A 181 -14.48 -15.88 12.53
N ASP A 182 -15.45 -16.35 13.35
CA ASP A 182 -16.78 -16.77 12.92
C ASP A 182 -17.85 -15.83 13.50
N HIS A 183 -17.88 -14.58 13.05
CA HIS A 183 -18.92 -13.62 13.46
C HIS A 183 -20.27 -13.98 12.83
N THR A 184 -21.35 -13.90 13.62
CA THR A 184 -22.73 -14.07 13.14
C THR A 184 -23.59 -12.88 13.54
N GLY A 185 -24.32 -12.26 12.60
CA GLY A 185 -25.36 -11.28 12.93
C GLY A 185 -25.08 -9.83 12.53
N ASN A 186 -23.86 -9.47 12.14
CA ASN A 186 -23.53 -8.17 11.56
C ASN A 186 -23.27 -8.29 10.04
N PRO A 187 -24.02 -7.58 9.18
CA PRO A 187 -23.79 -7.58 7.73
C PRO A 187 -22.53 -6.80 7.30
N TYR A 188 -21.86 -6.07 8.20
CA TYR A 188 -20.62 -5.31 7.93
C TYR A 188 -19.54 -5.66 8.97
N PRO A 189 -18.94 -6.84 8.87
CA PRO A 189 -18.07 -7.37 9.91
C PRO A 189 -16.71 -6.66 9.90
N VAL A 190 -16.22 -6.37 11.10
CA VAL A 190 -15.00 -5.62 11.39
C VAL A 190 -13.90 -6.51 11.97
N ASP A 191 -14.01 -7.81 11.73
CA ASP A 191 -13.22 -8.82 12.41
C ASP A 191 -11.99 -9.16 11.60
N GLY A 192 -10.91 -9.49 12.29
CA GLY A 192 -9.69 -9.94 11.64
C GLY A 192 -8.76 -10.63 12.62
N ALA A 193 -7.85 -11.43 12.09
CA ALA A 193 -6.84 -12.09 12.92
C ALA A 193 -6.08 -11.09 13.81
N VAL A 194 -5.88 -9.90 13.27
CA VAL A 194 -5.45 -8.72 14.02
C VAL A 194 -6.48 -7.60 13.86
N VAL A 195 -6.87 -6.98 14.97
CA VAL A 195 -7.74 -5.80 14.99
C VAL A 195 -7.01 -4.65 15.67
N VAL A 196 -7.00 -3.50 15.02
CA VAL A 196 -6.37 -2.25 15.50
C VAL A 196 -7.42 -1.15 15.49
N GLY A 197 -7.78 -0.63 16.66
CA GLY A 197 -8.82 0.40 16.82
C GLY A 197 -8.29 1.61 17.59
N GLY A 198 -8.21 2.77 16.95
CA GLY A 198 -7.68 4.00 17.55
C GLY A 198 -6.25 3.86 18.07
N ALA A 199 -5.41 3.01 17.45
CA ALA A 199 -4.14 2.58 18.01
C ALA A 199 -3.02 2.50 16.94
N THR A 200 -1.83 2.04 17.32
CA THR A 200 -0.69 1.88 16.41
C THR A 200 -0.19 0.45 16.38
N LEU A 201 -0.07 -0.10 15.16
CA LEU A 201 0.52 -1.41 14.91
C LEU A 201 1.65 -1.29 13.88
N THR A 202 2.81 -1.85 14.22
CA THR A 202 3.96 -1.99 13.32
C THR A 202 4.36 -3.46 13.20
N LEU A 203 4.36 -4.01 11.99
CA LEU A 203 4.89 -5.33 11.66
C LEU A 203 6.21 -5.18 10.91
N ILE A 204 7.24 -5.88 11.37
CA ILE A 204 8.57 -5.91 10.76
C ILE A 204 8.97 -7.37 10.57
N ASP A 205 9.30 -7.75 9.33
CA ASP A 205 9.70 -9.11 8.97
C ASP A 205 8.71 -10.18 9.49
N SER A 206 7.42 -9.85 9.55
CA SER A 206 6.38 -10.62 10.22
C SER A 206 5.34 -11.13 9.23
N SER A 207 4.47 -12.05 9.66
CA SER A 207 3.39 -12.54 8.80
C SER A 207 2.05 -12.69 9.51
N VAL A 208 0.99 -12.43 8.76
CA VAL A 208 -0.40 -12.71 9.12
C VAL A 208 -0.95 -13.62 8.03
N GLU A 209 -1.17 -14.90 8.34
CA GLU A 209 -1.39 -15.90 7.29
C GLU A 209 -2.51 -16.89 7.61
N ASN A 210 -3.24 -17.34 6.60
CA ASN A 210 -4.18 -18.46 6.68
C ASN A 210 -5.25 -18.34 7.78
N ASN A 211 -5.61 -17.10 8.12
CA ASN A 211 -6.70 -16.85 9.06
C ASN A 211 -8.05 -17.04 8.35
N THR A 212 -8.95 -17.82 8.94
CA THR A 212 -10.16 -18.34 8.28
C THR A 212 -11.43 -18.08 9.08
N GLY A 213 -12.59 -18.38 8.49
CA GLY A 213 -13.90 -18.19 9.11
C GLY A 213 -14.81 -17.35 8.24
N THR A 214 -16.00 -17.03 8.73
CA THR A 214 -17.00 -16.27 7.96
C THR A 214 -16.58 -14.84 7.66
N HIS A 215 -15.75 -14.24 8.52
CA HIS A 215 -15.39 -12.82 8.42
C HIS A 215 -13.92 -12.55 8.72
N ALA A 216 -13.06 -13.53 8.48
CA ALA A 216 -11.65 -13.46 8.84
C ALA A 216 -10.82 -12.65 7.84
N ASN A 217 -10.84 -11.33 7.99
CA ASN A 217 -9.82 -10.48 7.40
C ASN A 217 -8.46 -10.77 8.04
N GLY A 218 -7.36 -10.51 7.33
CA GLY A 218 -6.03 -10.61 7.92
C GLY A 218 -5.82 -9.57 9.01
N ILE A 219 -5.88 -8.31 8.61
CA ILE A 219 -5.74 -7.14 9.50
C ILE A 219 -6.94 -6.22 9.30
N VAL A 220 -7.58 -5.83 10.39
CA VAL A 220 -8.54 -4.73 10.41
C VAL A 220 -7.93 -3.54 11.16
N SER A 221 -7.99 -2.36 10.53
CA SER A 221 -7.46 -1.11 11.06
C SER A 221 -8.52 -0.02 10.97
N ASP A 222 -8.90 0.55 12.10
CA ASP A 222 -9.91 1.62 12.20
C ASP A 222 -9.37 2.79 13.01
N GLU A 223 -9.43 4.00 12.43
CA GLU A 223 -8.92 5.25 13.00
C GLU A 223 -7.48 5.13 13.58
N SER A 224 -6.63 4.35 12.91
CA SER A 224 -5.36 3.84 13.43
C SER A 224 -4.14 4.23 12.58
N ILE A 225 -2.96 3.89 13.08
CA ILE A 225 -1.70 3.93 12.33
C ILE A 225 -1.23 2.49 12.11
N LEU A 226 -1.20 2.06 10.85
CA LEU A 226 -0.76 0.72 10.46
C LEU A 226 0.53 0.81 9.63
N THR A 227 1.59 0.14 10.09
CA THR A 227 2.86 0.05 9.36
C THR A 227 3.22 -1.42 9.12
N LEU A 228 3.40 -1.80 7.85
CA LEU A 228 3.87 -3.12 7.44
C LEU A 228 5.21 -2.97 6.73
N GLN A 229 6.25 -3.64 7.23
CA GLN A 229 7.61 -3.60 6.68
C GLN A 229 8.12 -5.01 6.44
N HIS A 230 8.50 -5.31 5.20
CA HIS A 230 9.05 -6.61 4.78
C HIS A 230 8.22 -7.81 5.26
N SER A 231 6.90 -7.61 5.30
CA SER A 231 5.97 -8.55 5.93
C SER A 231 5.08 -9.23 4.88
N THR A 232 4.31 -10.22 5.31
CA THR A 232 3.35 -10.94 4.45
C THR A 232 1.96 -10.95 5.07
N VAL A 233 0.93 -10.64 4.28
CA VAL A 233 -0.48 -10.77 4.66
C VAL A 233 -1.20 -11.62 3.60
N SER A 234 -1.53 -12.88 3.91
CA SER A 234 -1.98 -13.80 2.88
C SER A 234 -2.87 -14.96 3.31
N GLY A 235 -3.65 -15.48 2.37
CA GLY A 235 -4.41 -16.73 2.56
C GLY A 235 -5.64 -16.56 3.45
N HIS A 236 -6.17 -15.34 3.59
CA HIS A 236 -7.36 -15.08 4.39
C HIS A 236 -8.63 -15.42 3.62
N THR A 237 -9.70 -15.84 4.31
CA THR A 237 -11.00 -16.12 3.65
C THR A 237 -11.68 -14.85 3.16
N GLU A 238 -11.40 -13.70 3.79
CA GLU A 238 -11.87 -12.37 3.39
C GLU A 238 -10.70 -11.53 2.83
N ARG A 239 -10.55 -10.28 3.28
CA ARG A 239 -9.52 -9.36 2.77
C ARG A 239 -8.18 -9.59 3.44
N GLY A 240 -7.13 -9.17 2.74
CA GLY A 240 -5.80 -9.03 3.33
C GLY A 240 -5.81 -8.00 4.45
N VAL A 241 -5.98 -6.75 4.07
CA VAL A 241 -6.07 -5.60 4.97
C VAL A 241 -7.36 -4.85 4.68
N ARG A 242 -8.18 -4.66 5.71
CA ARG A 242 -9.36 -3.80 5.68
C ARG A 242 -9.13 -2.60 6.57
N ASP A 243 -9.17 -1.42 5.97
CA ASP A 243 -8.78 -0.19 6.62
C ASP A 243 -9.86 0.89 6.51
N SER A 244 -10.06 1.63 7.61
CA SER A 244 -11.04 2.71 7.75
C SER A 244 -10.44 3.87 8.54
N GLY A 245 -10.51 5.10 8.00
CA GLY A 245 -10.14 6.33 8.70
C GLY A 245 -8.66 6.41 9.13
N SER A 246 -7.78 5.62 8.54
CA SER A 246 -6.45 5.32 9.09
C SER A 246 -5.31 5.86 8.23
N ARG A 247 -4.08 5.81 8.79
CA ARG A 247 -2.83 6.08 8.08
C ARG A 247 -2.07 4.78 7.89
N VAL A 248 -1.91 4.35 6.64
CA VAL A 248 -1.33 3.06 6.28
C VAL A 248 0.01 3.26 5.56
N GLN A 249 1.07 2.61 6.06
CA GLN A 249 2.38 2.57 5.40
C GLN A 249 2.78 1.11 5.15
N ILE A 250 3.04 0.78 3.90
CA ILE A 250 3.40 -0.57 3.47
C ILE A 250 4.70 -0.50 2.68
N VAL A 251 5.75 -1.18 3.16
CA VAL A 251 7.08 -1.13 2.57
C VAL A 251 7.61 -2.54 2.39
N GLY A 252 8.05 -2.90 1.18
CA GLY A 252 8.66 -4.21 0.92
C GLY A 252 7.75 -5.40 1.23
N THR A 253 6.43 -5.19 1.29
CA THR A 253 5.47 -6.16 1.85
C THR A 253 4.68 -6.82 0.74
N THR A 254 4.26 -8.07 0.97
CA THR A 254 3.40 -8.83 0.06
C THR A 254 2.02 -9.01 0.67
N ILE A 255 0.97 -8.64 -0.07
CA ILE A 255 -0.43 -8.92 0.29
C ILE A 255 -1.05 -9.80 -0.80
N ALA A 256 -1.31 -11.07 -0.49
CA ALA A 256 -1.57 -12.03 -1.55
C ALA A 256 -2.55 -13.15 -1.22
N SER A 257 -3.17 -13.72 -2.26
CA SER A 257 -3.98 -14.94 -2.16
C SER A 257 -5.11 -14.86 -1.12
N ASN A 258 -5.69 -13.67 -0.93
CA ASN A 258 -6.83 -13.49 -0.04
C ASN A 258 -8.15 -13.75 -0.81
N GLY A 259 -9.17 -14.20 -0.09
CA GLY A 259 -10.47 -14.61 -0.63
C GLY A 259 -11.34 -13.43 -1.10
N LYS A 260 -10.97 -12.21 -0.74
CA LYS A 260 -11.44 -10.94 -1.32
C LYS A 260 -10.25 -10.00 -1.53
N GLN A 261 -10.49 -8.68 -1.54
CA GLN A 261 -9.47 -7.69 -1.88
C GLN A 261 -8.19 -7.87 -1.05
N GLY A 262 -7.04 -7.66 -1.67
CA GLY A 262 -5.78 -7.58 -0.95
C GLY A 262 -5.80 -6.42 0.05
N LEU A 263 -6.11 -5.21 -0.44
CA LEU A 263 -6.16 -3.99 0.37
C LEU A 263 -7.45 -3.22 0.10
N GLN A 264 -8.26 -3.03 1.13
CA GLN A 264 -9.41 -2.13 1.10
C GLN A 264 -9.14 -0.91 1.97
N LEU A 265 -9.33 0.29 1.41
CA LEU A 265 -9.21 1.57 2.10
C LEU A 265 -10.51 2.34 2.05
N TRP A 266 -10.90 2.88 3.21
CA TRP A 266 -12.05 3.77 3.34
C TRP A 266 -11.67 5.01 4.13
N GLN A 267 -11.80 6.21 3.54
CA GLN A 267 -11.46 7.47 4.22
C GLN A 267 -10.04 7.51 4.79
N SER A 268 -9.11 6.86 4.09
CA SER A 268 -7.75 6.62 4.59
C SER A 268 -6.68 7.28 3.75
N ILE A 269 -5.48 7.38 4.32
CA ILE A 269 -4.26 7.78 3.61
C ILE A 269 -3.30 6.60 3.60
N ALA A 270 -2.92 6.12 2.42
CA ALA A 270 -2.00 5.00 2.28
C ALA A 270 -0.79 5.31 1.40
N THR A 271 0.37 4.77 1.77
CA THR A 271 1.57 4.76 0.93
C THR A 271 2.15 3.36 0.86
N LEU A 272 2.23 2.84 -0.36
CA LEU A 272 2.83 1.54 -0.68
C LEU A 272 4.14 1.80 -1.40
N THR A 273 5.24 1.19 -0.94
CA THR A 273 6.56 1.31 -1.56
C THR A 273 7.21 -0.06 -1.71
N LYS A 274 7.73 -0.39 -2.90
CA LYS A 274 8.40 -1.68 -3.16
C LYS A 274 7.57 -2.90 -2.74
N SER A 275 6.24 -2.79 -2.85
CA SER A 275 5.31 -3.77 -2.31
C SER A 275 4.54 -4.45 -3.44
N THR A 276 4.05 -5.67 -3.17
CA THR A 276 3.30 -6.48 -4.15
C THR A 276 1.92 -6.81 -3.60
N ILE A 277 0.89 -6.58 -4.41
CA ILE A 277 -0.47 -7.04 -4.15
C ILE A 277 -0.87 -8.01 -5.27
N SER A 278 -1.07 -9.29 -4.95
CA SER A 278 -1.27 -10.29 -6.00
C SER A 278 -2.12 -11.50 -5.65
N GLY A 279 -2.85 -12.05 -6.63
CA GLY A 279 -3.60 -13.29 -6.45
C GLY A 279 -4.81 -13.19 -5.51
N ASN A 280 -5.20 -11.98 -5.11
CA ASN A 280 -6.37 -11.75 -4.25
C ASN A 280 -7.66 -11.82 -5.09
N HIS A 281 -8.80 -12.21 -4.52
CA HIS A 281 -10.10 -12.21 -5.21
C HIS A 281 -10.84 -10.87 -5.04
N ASP A 282 -11.94 -10.63 -5.78
CA ASP A 282 -12.64 -9.34 -5.84
C ASP A 282 -11.76 -8.08 -6.09
N GLY A 283 -10.58 -8.25 -6.68
CA GLY A 283 -9.62 -7.19 -6.99
C GLY A 283 -8.37 -7.17 -6.09
N GLY A 284 -7.37 -6.39 -6.49
CA GLY A 284 -6.17 -6.18 -5.68
C GLY A 284 -6.39 -5.11 -4.62
N ILE A 285 -6.86 -3.95 -5.06
CA ILE A 285 -7.05 -2.75 -4.24
C ILE A 285 -8.45 -2.16 -4.45
N ASP A 286 -9.15 -1.80 -3.37
CA ASP A 286 -10.33 -0.92 -3.38
C ASP A 286 -10.03 0.34 -2.56
N ALA A 287 -9.95 1.50 -3.22
CA ALA A 287 -9.72 2.80 -2.60
C ALA A 287 -10.99 3.67 -2.70
N SER A 288 -11.64 3.91 -1.56
CA SER A 288 -12.87 4.70 -1.46
C SER A 288 -12.68 5.90 -0.56
N ALA A 289 -13.01 7.10 -1.04
CA ALA A 289 -12.80 8.36 -0.34
C ALA A 289 -11.39 8.48 0.27
N SER A 290 -10.38 7.92 -0.42
CA SER A 290 -9.04 7.68 0.14
C SER A 290 -7.96 8.32 -0.72
N HIS A 291 -6.83 8.63 -0.09
CA HIS A 291 -5.64 9.12 -0.78
C HIS A 291 -4.56 8.02 -0.76
N MET A 292 -4.14 7.55 -1.92
CA MET A 292 -3.18 6.45 -2.02
C MET A 292 -2.01 6.81 -2.93
N THR A 293 -0.80 6.45 -2.52
CA THR A 293 0.39 6.45 -3.38
C THR A 293 0.96 5.05 -3.52
N LEU A 294 1.13 4.57 -4.76
CA LEU A 294 1.92 3.39 -5.11
C LEU A 294 3.24 3.87 -5.70
N ALA A 295 4.35 3.53 -5.05
CA ALA A 295 5.69 3.84 -5.51
C ALA A 295 6.50 2.55 -5.69
N ASP A 296 7.12 2.35 -6.85
CA ASP A 296 7.98 1.18 -7.10
C ASP A 296 7.28 -0.15 -6.76
N SER A 297 5.95 -0.23 -6.93
CA SER A 297 5.11 -1.31 -6.41
C SER A 297 4.34 -2.00 -7.55
N THR A 298 3.85 -3.20 -7.28
CA THR A 298 3.15 -4.01 -8.28
C THR A 298 1.79 -4.48 -7.78
N VAL A 299 0.75 -4.32 -8.60
CA VAL A 299 -0.58 -4.93 -8.40
C VAL A 299 -0.83 -5.88 -9.55
N ARG A 300 -0.77 -7.19 -9.31
CA ARG A 300 -0.82 -8.16 -10.40
C ARG A 300 -1.62 -9.41 -10.12
N ASP A 301 -2.15 -10.02 -11.16
CA ASP A 301 -2.76 -11.36 -11.10
C ASP A 301 -3.88 -11.47 -10.04
N ASN A 302 -4.53 -10.36 -9.68
CA ASN A 302 -5.66 -10.39 -8.77
C ASN A 302 -6.93 -10.77 -9.54
N GLN A 303 -7.72 -11.64 -8.94
CA GLN A 303 -8.98 -12.08 -9.47
C GLN A 303 -10.06 -11.03 -9.23
N VAL A 304 -10.73 -10.60 -10.28
CA VAL A 304 -11.85 -9.67 -10.26
C VAL A 304 -13.12 -10.53 -10.25
N THR A 305 -14.01 -10.31 -9.29
CA THR A 305 -15.28 -11.04 -9.17
C THR A 305 -16.37 -10.05 -8.76
N ALA A 306 -17.60 -10.26 -9.26
CA ALA A 306 -18.67 -9.25 -9.25
C ALA A 306 -19.34 -8.98 -7.88
N GLU A 307 -18.72 -9.31 -6.74
CA GLU A 307 -19.36 -9.13 -5.42
C GLU A 307 -19.68 -7.67 -5.08
N PHE A 308 -19.02 -6.68 -5.72
CA PHE A 308 -19.19 -5.24 -5.45
C PHE A 308 -19.96 -4.45 -6.52
N GLY A 309 -20.67 -5.13 -7.43
CA GLY A 309 -21.37 -4.46 -8.52
C GLY A 309 -20.42 -3.88 -9.57
N ASN A 310 -20.85 -2.82 -10.27
CA ASN A 310 -20.23 -2.30 -11.51
C ASN A 310 -18.87 -1.58 -11.32
N LEU A 311 -17.99 -1.99 -10.40
CA LEU A 311 -16.66 -1.38 -10.18
C LEU A 311 -15.53 -2.41 -10.00
N ALA A 312 -15.75 -3.66 -10.40
CA ALA A 312 -14.78 -4.73 -10.24
C ALA A 312 -13.53 -4.45 -11.11
N ALA A 313 -12.34 -4.39 -10.49
CA ALA A 313 -11.08 -4.08 -11.16
C ALA A 313 -9.86 -4.59 -10.37
N GLY A 314 -8.70 -4.67 -11.02
CA GLY A 314 -7.43 -4.91 -10.32
C GLY A 314 -7.14 -3.82 -9.27
N VAL A 315 -7.40 -2.56 -9.63
CA VAL A 315 -7.41 -1.41 -8.73
C VAL A 315 -8.70 -0.61 -8.96
N ALA A 316 -9.59 -0.59 -7.97
CA ALA A 316 -10.80 0.22 -7.98
C ALA A 316 -10.58 1.53 -7.20
N ILE A 317 -10.98 2.66 -7.78
CA ILE A 317 -10.78 4.01 -7.23
C ILE A 317 -12.12 4.74 -7.28
N ARG A 318 -12.66 5.15 -6.13
CA ARG A 318 -14.00 5.72 -6.07
C ARG A 318 -14.23 6.77 -4.99
N SER A 319 -15.35 7.49 -5.13
CA SER A 319 -15.90 8.35 -4.09
C SER A 319 -14.96 9.49 -3.67
N SER A 320 -14.51 10.30 -4.64
CA SER A 320 -13.58 11.42 -4.43
C SER A 320 -12.22 11.00 -3.89
N SER A 321 -11.70 9.87 -4.38
CA SER A 321 -10.36 9.41 -4.07
C SER A 321 -9.31 10.11 -4.93
N LEU A 322 -8.06 10.13 -4.43
CA LEU A 322 -6.89 10.52 -5.20
C LEU A 322 -5.84 9.40 -5.14
N VAL A 323 -5.52 8.83 -6.28
CA VAL A 323 -4.48 7.79 -6.37
C VAL A 323 -3.34 8.24 -7.27
N THR A 324 -2.11 8.05 -6.79
CA THR A 324 -0.88 8.32 -7.55
C THR A 324 -0.07 7.04 -7.73
N LEU A 325 0.18 6.66 -8.97
CA LEU A 325 1.13 5.61 -9.35
C LEU A 325 2.43 6.26 -9.79
N THR A 326 3.55 5.84 -9.21
CA THR A 326 4.88 6.27 -9.60
C THR A 326 5.79 5.06 -9.73
N ARG A 327 6.43 4.86 -10.88
CA ARG A 327 7.33 3.71 -11.12
C ARG A 327 6.69 2.36 -10.77
N SER A 328 5.38 2.24 -10.95
CA SER A 328 4.59 1.10 -10.49
C SER A 328 3.91 0.39 -11.66
N ALA A 329 3.61 -0.90 -11.48
CA ALA A 329 2.99 -1.73 -12.50
C ALA A 329 1.64 -2.29 -12.02
N VAL A 330 0.61 -2.17 -12.86
CA VAL A 330 -0.67 -2.84 -12.65
C VAL A 330 -0.92 -3.74 -13.85
N PHE A 331 -0.92 -5.07 -13.65
CA PHE A 331 -1.07 -5.99 -14.78
C PHE A 331 -1.67 -7.36 -14.47
N GLY A 332 -2.29 -7.99 -15.46
CA GLY A 332 -2.77 -9.37 -15.35
C GLY A 332 -3.92 -9.59 -14.34
N ASN A 333 -4.53 -8.52 -13.84
CA ASN A 333 -5.68 -8.62 -12.94
C ASN A 333 -6.92 -9.04 -13.76
N ASN A 334 -7.59 -10.14 -13.40
CA ASN A 334 -8.49 -10.87 -14.29
C ASN A 334 -9.69 -11.52 -13.60
N GLU A 335 -10.77 -11.86 -14.28
CA GLU A 335 -11.72 -12.85 -13.73
C GLU A 335 -11.17 -14.29 -13.85
N PRO A 336 -11.52 -15.21 -12.93
CA PRO A 336 -11.24 -16.64 -13.10
C PRO A 336 -11.90 -17.19 -14.37
N GLY A 337 -11.10 -17.75 -15.28
CA GLY A 337 -11.59 -18.25 -16.56
C GLY A 337 -12.67 -19.34 -16.41
N GLY A 338 -13.76 -19.20 -17.17
CA GLY A 338 -14.83 -20.21 -17.25
C GLY A 338 -16.20 -19.79 -16.69
N VAL A 339 -16.31 -18.59 -16.12
CA VAL A 339 -17.62 -18.00 -15.78
C VAL A 339 -18.22 -17.38 -17.04
N PRO A 340 -19.45 -17.75 -17.47
CA PRO A 340 -20.12 -17.05 -18.55
C PRO A 340 -20.26 -15.56 -18.17
N PRO A 341 -20.02 -14.61 -19.08
CA PRO A 341 -20.18 -13.19 -18.78
C PRO A 341 -21.58 -13.00 -18.22
N CYS A 342 -21.66 -12.58 -16.95
CA CYS A 342 -22.95 -12.26 -16.36
C CYS A 342 -23.48 -11.07 -17.16
N PRO A 343 -24.74 -11.09 -17.67
CA PRO A 343 -25.24 -10.09 -18.62
C PRO A 343 -25.39 -8.66 -18.04
N CYS A 344 -24.78 -8.37 -16.89
CA CYS A 344 -24.80 -7.09 -16.19
C CYS A 344 -23.42 -6.53 -15.81
N VAL A 345 -22.29 -7.20 -16.08
CA VAL A 345 -20.98 -6.64 -15.76
C VAL A 345 -20.49 -5.80 -16.94
N VAL A 346 -20.46 -4.49 -16.73
CA VAL A 346 -19.78 -3.51 -17.61
C VAL A 346 -18.34 -3.37 -17.11
N GLY A 347 -17.37 -3.91 -17.86
CA GLY A 347 -15.93 -3.61 -17.81
C GLY A 347 -15.16 -4.31 -16.69
N GLU A 348 -14.34 -5.30 -17.06
CA GLU A 348 -13.32 -5.96 -16.24
C GLU A 348 -11.97 -5.24 -16.40
N ASP A 349 -11.72 -4.20 -15.61
CA ASP A 349 -10.60 -3.29 -15.89
C ASP A 349 -9.33 -3.57 -15.06
N GLY A 350 -8.18 -3.27 -15.64
CA GLY A 350 -6.91 -3.24 -14.90
C GLY A 350 -6.96 -2.21 -13.76
N ILE A 351 -7.37 -0.98 -14.10
CA ILE A 351 -7.72 0.08 -13.16
C ILE A 351 -9.07 0.67 -13.56
N ARG A 352 -9.95 0.87 -12.58
CA ARG A 352 -11.22 1.57 -12.77
C ARG A 352 -11.37 2.75 -11.82
N VAL A 353 -11.71 3.90 -12.38
CA VAL A 353 -11.87 5.15 -11.63
C VAL A 353 -13.29 5.67 -11.77
N LYS A 354 -13.91 6.01 -10.64
CA LYS A 354 -15.24 6.61 -10.57
C LYS A 354 -15.29 7.81 -9.62
N ASP A 355 -15.77 8.96 -10.09
CA ASP A 355 -15.91 10.21 -9.31
C ASP A 355 -14.62 10.57 -8.54
N SER A 356 -13.45 10.36 -9.14
CA SER A 356 -12.14 10.41 -8.48
C SER A 356 -11.02 10.87 -9.42
N SER A 357 -9.83 11.12 -8.88
CA SER A 357 -8.65 11.53 -9.66
C SER A 357 -7.55 10.48 -9.65
N LEU A 358 -6.83 10.36 -10.78
CA LEU A 358 -5.73 9.43 -10.97
C LEU A 358 -4.52 10.12 -11.60
N VAL A 359 -3.35 9.89 -11.01
CA VAL A 359 -2.06 10.36 -11.52
C VAL A 359 -1.16 9.15 -11.78
N VAL A 360 -0.67 9.01 -13.01
CA VAL A 360 0.17 7.90 -13.47
C VAL A 360 1.49 8.45 -13.99
N ILE A 361 2.59 8.12 -13.32
CA ILE A 361 3.91 8.67 -13.61
C ILE A 361 4.92 7.52 -13.71
N ASP A 362 5.71 7.48 -14.79
CA ASP A 362 6.78 6.48 -14.98
C ASP A 362 6.28 5.02 -14.79
N SER A 363 5.01 4.75 -15.11
CA SER A 363 4.31 3.52 -14.68
C SER A 363 3.76 2.72 -15.86
N LEU A 364 3.50 1.43 -15.61
CA LEU A 364 2.85 0.53 -16.56
C LEU A 364 1.43 0.19 -16.07
N ILE A 365 0.45 0.33 -16.96
CA ILE A 365 -0.87 -0.27 -16.80
C ILE A 365 -1.07 -1.20 -17.99
N ASP A 366 -1.30 -2.47 -17.72
CA ASP A 366 -1.34 -3.50 -18.74
C ASP A 366 -2.46 -4.51 -18.48
N ASP A 367 -3.38 -4.68 -19.42
CA ASP A 367 -4.36 -5.78 -19.33
C ASP A 367 -4.20 -6.79 -20.46
N ASP A 368 -3.89 -8.04 -20.09
CA ASP A 368 -3.35 -9.07 -20.96
C ASP A 368 -4.40 -10.03 -21.55
N ARG A 369 -5.70 -9.73 -21.43
CA ARG A 369 -6.76 -10.72 -21.75
C ARG A 369 -7.51 -10.54 -23.07
N ASN A 370 -7.90 -11.72 -23.57
CA ASN A 370 -8.62 -12.02 -24.79
C ASN A 370 -10.15 -11.80 -24.61
N ALA A 371 -10.56 -10.61 -24.18
CA ALA A 371 -11.95 -10.30 -23.93
C ALA A 371 -12.74 -10.11 -25.23
N THR A 372 -13.84 -10.82 -25.36
CA THR A 372 -14.82 -10.59 -26.43
C THR A 372 -15.64 -9.30 -26.24
N ASP A 373 -15.43 -8.58 -25.14
CA ASP A 373 -16.19 -7.42 -24.66
C ASP A 373 -15.31 -6.20 -24.28
N LEU A 374 -15.97 -5.10 -23.87
CA LEU A 374 -15.48 -3.73 -23.67
C LEU A 374 -14.55 -3.56 -22.44
N ASP A 375 -13.53 -4.38 -22.28
CA ASP A 375 -12.60 -4.27 -21.15
C ASP A 375 -11.48 -3.26 -21.44
N PHE A 376 -11.06 -2.51 -20.41
CA PHE A 376 -10.02 -1.50 -20.51
C PHE A 376 -8.86 -1.75 -19.54
N SER A 377 -7.64 -1.49 -19.99
CA SER A 377 -6.50 -1.48 -19.07
C SER A 377 -6.66 -0.35 -18.04
N LEU A 378 -7.23 0.78 -18.48
CA LEU A 378 -7.68 1.87 -17.62
C LEU A 378 -9.06 2.39 -18.07
N HIS A 379 -10.07 2.24 -17.23
CA HIS A 379 -11.37 2.91 -17.37
C HIS A 379 -11.46 4.10 -16.42
N PHE A 380 -11.66 5.30 -16.95
CA PHE A 380 -11.72 6.53 -16.18
C PHE A 380 -13.06 7.26 -16.34
N ASP A 381 -13.75 7.47 -15.22
CA ASP A 381 -14.94 8.30 -15.09
C ASP A 381 -14.78 9.18 -13.84
N GLY A 382 -14.23 10.38 -13.96
CA GLY A 382 -13.79 11.10 -12.76
C GLY A 382 -13.50 12.58 -12.95
N ASP A 383 -12.63 13.11 -12.09
CA ASP A 383 -12.26 14.53 -12.08
C ASP A 383 -11.02 14.77 -12.93
N ASP A 384 -9.83 14.45 -12.40
CA ASP A 384 -8.56 14.71 -13.08
C ASP A 384 -7.81 13.41 -13.41
N LEU A 385 -7.40 13.26 -14.68
CA LEU A 385 -6.50 12.21 -15.13
C LEU A 385 -5.19 12.81 -15.63
N ILE A 386 -4.07 12.45 -15.00
CA ILE A 386 -2.73 12.84 -15.43
C ILE A 386 -1.94 11.59 -15.77
N ILE A 387 -1.46 11.48 -17.01
CA ILE A 387 -0.58 10.39 -17.47
C ILE A 387 0.71 11.01 -18.00
N ARG A 388 1.84 10.67 -17.38
CA ARG A 388 3.16 11.21 -17.73
C ARG A 388 4.20 10.10 -17.79
N ASN A 389 5.04 10.08 -18.83
CA ASN A 389 6.12 9.10 -18.96
C ASN A 389 5.64 7.65 -18.75
N SER A 390 4.42 7.33 -19.15
CA SER A 390 3.81 6.05 -18.77
C SER A 390 3.42 5.25 -19.99
N THR A 391 3.47 3.93 -19.85
CA THR A 391 2.99 2.99 -20.85
C THR A 391 1.65 2.45 -20.40
N ILE A 392 0.63 2.58 -21.25
CA ILE A 392 -0.68 1.95 -21.06
C ILE A 392 -0.95 1.08 -22.27
N THR A 393 -1.26 -0.19 -22.04
CA THR A 393 -1.44 -1.14 -23.12
C THR A 393 -2.37 -2.27 -22.74
N GLY A 394 -2.93 -2.96 -23.72
CA GLY A 394 -3.73 -4.15 -23.48
C GLY A 394 -3.73 -5.10 -24.67
N ALA A 395 -4.20 -6.33 -24.43
CA ALA A 395 -4.28 -7.39 -25.45
C ALA A 395 -5.26 -7.06 -26.61
N HIS A 396 -6.21 -6.13 -26.40
CA HIS A 396 -7.18 -5.64 -27.39
C HIS A 396 -7.21 -4.09 -27.51
N ASP A 397 -8.22 -3.56 -28.22
CA ASP A 397 -8.40 -2.17 -28.71
C ASP A 397 -8.45 -1.03 -27.69
N ASN A 398 -8.39 -1.36 -26.41
CA ASN A 398 -8.99 -0.53 -25.38
C ASN A 398 -8.01 -0.28 -24.22
N PRO A 399 -6.78 0.21 -24.45
CA PRO A 399 -5.88 0.51 -23.35
C PRO A 399 -6.42 1.60 -22.41
N LEU A 400 -7.22 2.56 -22.92
CA LEU A 400 -7.76 3.65 -22.13
C LEU A 400 -9.19 4.03 -22.55
N GLU A 401 -10.13 4.05 -21.61
CA GLU A 401 -11.40 4.78 -21.77
C GLU A 401 -11.45 5.97 -20.81
N VAL A 402 -11.94 7.11 -21.31
CA VAL A 402 -12.29 8.27 -20.49
C VAL A 402 -13.78 8.59 -20.70
N SER A 403 -14.65 8.00 -19.89
CA SER A 403 -16.10 8.21 -19.97
C SER A 403 -16.52 9.58 -19.46
N SER A 404 -15.84 10.14 -18.46
CA SER A 404 -15.98 11.55 -18.09
C SER A 404 -14.73 12.03 -17.34
N ALA A 405 -14.39 13.31 -17.53
CA ALA A 405 -13.26 13.95 -16.86
C ALA A 405 -13.48 15.47 -16.85
N GLN A 406 -13.09 16.15 -15.77
CA GLN A 406 -12.95 17.61 -15.76
C GLN A 406 -11.70 18.04 -16.54
N ALA A 407 -10.58 17.34 -16.32
CA ALA A 407 -9.33 17.57 -17.04
C ALA A 407 -8.57 16.28 -17.31
N VAL A 408 -7.91 16.23 -18.47
CA VAL A 408 -6.99 15.15 -18.82
C VAL A 408 -5.73 15.73 -19.41
N SER A 409 -4.58 15.28 -18.91
CA SER A 409 -3.26 15.60 -19.44
C SER A 409 -2.48 14.34 -19.71
N ILE A 410 -2.11 14.12 -20.97
CA ILE A 410 -1.27 13.00 -21.41
C ILE A 410 -0.01 13.59 -22.02
N THR A 411 1.14 13.27 -21.43
CA THR A 411 2.42 13.86 -21.85
C THR A 411 3.51 12.81 -21.86
N PHE A 412 4.32 12.77 -22.92
CA PHE A 412 5.45 11.83 -23.04
C PHE A 412 5.07 10.38 -22.73
N SER A 413 3.90 9.92 -23.19
CA SER A 413 3.34 8.62 -22.84
C SER A 413 3.04 7.77 -24.07
N THR A 414 3.03 6.45 -23.92
CA THR A 414 2.73 5.50 -24.99
C THR A 414 1.46 4.74 -24.65
N ILE A 415 0.39 4.95 -25.41
CA ILE A 415 -0.92 4.32 -25.19
C ILE A 415 -1.31 3.57 -26.46
N VAL A 416 -1.10 2.25 -26.48
CA VAL A 416 -1.22 1.42 -27.68
C VAL A 416 -1.73 0.03 -27.33
N SER A 417 -2.47 -0.61 -28.24
CA SER A 417 -2.83 -2.02 -28.12
C SER A 417 -1.65 -2.93 -28.50
N LYS A 418 -1.59 -4.14 -27.93
CA LYS A 418 -0.59 -5.18 -28.28
C LYS A 418 -0.90 -5.88 -29.61
N GLN A 419 -2.13 -5.75 -30.12
CA GLN A 419 -2.60 -6.34 -31.37
C GLN A 419 -3.30 -5.30 -32.26
N ALA A 420 -3.11 -5.42 -33.58
CA ALA A 420 -3.87 -4.65 -34.57
C ALA A 420 -5.28 -5.21 -34.66
N SER A 421 -6.30 -4.43 -34.32
CA SER A 421 -7.67 -4.93 -34.36
C SER A 421 -8.40 -4.65 -35.67
N SER A 422 -9.56 -5.28 -35.78
CA SER A 422 -10.59 -5.03 -36.78
C SER A 422 -11.77 -4.21 -36.26
N ARG A 423 -11.79 -3.71 -35.01
CA ARG A 423 -12.95 -3.01 -34.42
C ARG A 423 -12.65 -1.52 -34.25
N ALA A 424 -13.57 -0.69 -34.74
CA ALA A 424 -13.49 0.77 -34.74
C ALA A 424 -13.97 1.38 -33.42
N PHE A 425 -13.46 0.92 -32.29
CA PHE A 425 -13.60 1.61 -31.00
C PHE A 425 -12.21 2.14 -30.66
N GLY A 426 -12.05 3.46 -30.70
CA GLY A 426 -10.72 4.05 -30.55
C GLY A 426 -10.20 3.92 -29.12
N ASN A 427 -8.88 3.72 -28.99
CA ASN A 427 -8.12 3.54 -27.75
C ASN A 427 -8.28 4.65 -26.69
N VAL A 428 -9.05 5.71 -26.98
CA VAL A 428 -9.49 6.77 -26.06
C VAL A 428 -10.84 7.34 -26.53
N ALA A 429 -11.86 7.33 -25.67
CA ALA A 429 -13.16 7.97 -25.89
C ALA A 429 -13.25 9.31 -25.14
N PHE A 430 -13.87 10.34 -25.73
CA PHE A 430 -13.85 11.72 -25.20
C PHE A 430 -15.22 12.41 -25.32
N PRO A 431 -16.09 12.37 -24.29
CA PRO A 431 -17.43 12.94 -24.42
C PRO A 431 -17.53 14.45 -24.15
N SER A 432 -16.75 15.09 -23.26
CA SER A 432 -16.83 16.57 -23.06
C SER A 432 -15.84 17.22 -22.06
N SER A 433 -14.55 17.38 -22.39
CA SER A 433 -13.64 18.30 -21.65
C SER A 433 -12.37 18.72 -22.44
N LEU A 434 -11.52 19.56 -21.84
CA LEU A 434 -10.23 20.01 -22.37
C LEU A 434 -9.18 18.91 -22.22
N TYR A 435 -9.08 18.02 -23.21
CA TYR A 435 -8.07 16.96 -23.27
C TYR A 435 -6.78 17.48 -23.91
N GLN A 436 -5.69 17.55 -23.14
CA GLN A 436 -4.39 18.00 -23.64
C GLN A 436 -3.46 16.79 -23.83
N VAL A 437 -3.04 16.57 -25.06
CA VAL A 437 -2.06 15.52 -25.39
C VAL A 437 -0.82 16.20 -25.98
N SER A 438 0.36 15.88 -25.44
CA SER A 438 1.64 16.38 -25.95
C SER A 438 2.69 15.28 -25.98
N ASN A 439 3.60 15.34 -26.95
CA ASN A 439 4.81 14.50 -26.97
C ASN A 439 4.54 12.99 -26.84
N SER A 440 3.36 12.49 -27.22
CA SER A 440 2.89 11.14 -26.88
C SER A 440 2.63 10.28 -28.11
N ILE A 441 2.73 8.96 -27.97
CA ILE A 441 2.39 7.97 -29.00
C ILE A 441 1.04 7.35 -28.65
N ILE A 442 0.06 7.46 -29.54
CA ILE A 442 -1.30 6.96 -29.34
C ILE A 442 -1.69 6.04 -30.51
N GLY A 443 -2.19 4.83 -30.20
CA GLY A 443 -2.64 3.86 -31.21
C GLY A 443 -3.75 4.41 -32.11
N GLY A 444 -4.68 5.19 -31.56
CA GLY A 444 -5.79 5.80 -32.30
C GLY A 444 -6.89 6.22 -31.35
N CYS A 445 -7.76 7.14 -31.76
CA CYS A 445 -8.79 7.74 -30.92
C CYS A 445 -10.20 7.48 -31.46
N TRP A 446 -11.22 7.52 -30.60
CA TRP A 446 -12.62 7.39 -31.03
C TRP A 446 -13.20 8.77 -31.38
N THR A 447 -13.62 8.95 -32.63
CA THR A 447 -14.07 10.25 -33.15
C THR A 447 -15.52 10.58 -32.77
N ALA A 448 -15.70 11.28 -31.64
CA ALA A 448 -16.84 12.19 -31.44
C ALA A 448 -16.37 13.66 -31.37
N ARG A 449 -15.14 13.91 -30.87
CA ARG A 449 -14.43 15.20 -30.86
C ARG A 449 -12.91 14.95 -30.88
N PRO A 450 -12.11 15.64 -31.69
CA PRO A 450 -10.66 15.47 -31.68
C PRO A 450 -10.07 15.91 -30.33
N SER A 451 -9.03 15.22 -29.87
CA SER A 451 -8.21 15.67 -28.74
C SER A 451 -7.55 17.01 -29.05
N THR A 452 -7.26 17.84 -28.04
CA THR A 452 -6.50 19.08 -28.27
C THR A 452 -5.01 18.75 -28.25
N SER A 453 -4.41 18.65 -29.43
CA SER A 453 -2.97 18.44 -29.56
C SER A 453 -2.20 19.69 -29.13
N GLN A 454 -1.27 19.51 -28.19
CA GLN A 454 -0.23 20.49 -27.85
C GLN A 454 1.07 20.25 -28.61
N GLY A 455 1.04 19.40 -29.65
CA GLY A 455 2.15 19.16 -30.57
C GLY A 455 3.02 17.94 -30.24
N TYR A 456 3.79 17.54 -31.26
CA TYR A 456 4.76 16.44 -31.25
C TYR A 456 4.18 15.07 -30.86
N ASN A 457 2.89 14.85 -31.12
CA ASN A 457 2.25 13.56 -30.92
C ASN A 457 2.41 12.67 -32.16
N VAL A 458 2.39 11.36 -31.96
CA VAL A 458 2.36 10.35 -33.03
C VAL A 458 1.09 9.52 -32.92
N ALA A 459 0.36 9.35 -34.02
CA ALA A 459 -0.80 8.49 -34.10
C ALA A 459 -0.74 7.48 -35.26
N GLN A 460 -1.26 6.27 -35.04
CA GLN A 460 -1.33 5.25 -36.09
C GLN A 460 -2.25 5.66 -37.24
N GLY A 461 -3.43 6.19 -36.89
CA GLY A 461 -4.42 6.72 -37.82
C GLY A 461 -4.53 8.24 -37.76
N THR A 462 -5.58 8.77 -38.39
CA THR A 462 -5.93 10.21 -38.32
C THR A 462 -7.04 10.52 -37.32
N SER A 463 -7.53 9.50 -36.60
CA SER A 463 -8.72 9.60 -35.75
C SER A 463 -8.51 10.46 -34.50
N CYS A 464 -7.26 10.70 -34.10
CA CYS A 464 -6.92 11.61 -33.00
C CYS A 464 -6.94 13.10 -33.41
N GLY A 465 -6.87 13.41 -34.71
CA GLY A 465 -6.87 14.79 -35.19
C GLY A 465 -5.62 15.58 -34.80
N PHE A 466 -4.46 14.92 -34.70
CA PHE A 466 -3.19 15.56 -34.32
C PHE A 466 -2.60 16.39 -35.48
N ASP A 467 -2.99 17.66 -35.56
CA ASP A 467 -2.62 18.60 -36.64
C ASP A 467 -1.75 19.78 -36.16
N SER A 468 -1.27 19.75 -34.93
CA SER A 468 -0.39 20.76 -34.34
C SER A 468 1.07 20.59 -34.78
N THR A 469 1.91 21.56 -34.43
CA THR A 469 3.35 21.54 -34.70
C THR A 469 4.01 20.24 -34.24
N GLY A 470 4.77 19.60 -35.13
CA GLY A 470 5.53 18.38 -34.81
C GLY A 470 4.71 17.09 -34.84
N ASP A 471 3.38 17.17 -34.96
CA ASP A 471 2.53 15.98 -35.00
C ASP A 471 2.80 15.10 -36.23
N ARG A 472 2.57 13.79 -36.06
CA ARG A 472 2.64 12.75 -37.08
C ARG A 472 1.40 11.86 -37.00
N GLN A 473 0.72 11.64 -38.11
CA GLN A 473 -0.46 10.79 -38.21
C GLN A 473 -0.29 9.79 -39.35
N GLY A 474 -1.07 8.70 -39.35
CA GLY A 474 -1.01 7.69 -40.41
C GLY A 474 0.27 6.84 -40.36
N VAL A 475 0.85 6.69 -39.17
CA VAL A 475 2.14 6.00 -39.01
C VAL A 475 1.92 4.51 -38.69
N ASP A 476 2.73 3.63 -39.26
CA ASP A 476 2.69 2.21 -38.91
C ASP A 476 3.44 1.96 -37.60
N LEU A 477 2.70 1.75 -36.50
CA LEU A 477 3.30 1.46 -35.20
C LEU A 477 4.04 0.12 -35.15
N GLY A 478 3.70 -0.83 -36.02
CA GLY A 478 4.35 -2.16 -36.08
C GLY A 478 5.80 -2.11 -36.54
N VAL A 479 6.21 -1.04 -37.23
CA VAL A 479 7.60 -0.77 -37.61
C VAL A 479 8.26 0.29 -36.73
N MET A 480 7.51 0.93 -35.82
CA MET A 480 8.03 1.92 -34.88
C MET A 480 8.34 1.37 -33.49
N LEU A 481 7.56 0.42 -33.00
CA LEU A 481 7.64 -0.09 -31.64
C LEU A 481 8.18 -1.53 -31.63
N GLY A 482 9.12 -1.82 -30.74
CA GLY A 482 9.45 -3.17 -30.32
C GLY A 482 8.35 -3.77 -29.44
N PRO A 483 8.46 -5.05 -29.02
CA PRO A 483 7.51 -5.63 -28.08
C PRO A 483 7.56 -4.92 -26.72
N LEU A 484 6.47 -5.03 -25.95
CA LEU A 484 6.50 -4.68 -24.53
C LEU A 484 7.52 -5.60 -23.83
N ALA A 485 8.56 -5.00 -23.26
CA ALA A 485 9.66 -5.75 -22.66
C ALA A 485 10.30 -4.98 -21.51
N ASP A 486 11.10 -5.69 -20.71
CA ASP A 486 12.03 -5.05 -19.79
C ASP A 486 13.16 -4.38 -20.58
N ASN A 487 13.10 -3.05 -20.65
CA ASN A 487 14.12 -2.23 -21.29
C ASN A 487 15.00 -1.46 -20.28
N GLY A 488 15.13 -1.97 -19.05
CA GLY A 488 16.04 -1.47 -18.00
C GLY A 488 15.45 -0.47 -17.01
N GLY A 489 14.14 -0.21 -17.07
CA GLY A 489 13.42 0.71 -16.19
C GLY A 489 12.73 0.01 -15.00
N PRO A 490 11.94 0.75 -14.19
CA PRO A 490 11.16 0.17 -13.09
C PRO A 490 9.97 -0.65 -13.58
N THR A 491 9.51 -0.42 -14.81
CA THR A 491 8.40 -1.13 -15.44
C THR A 491 8.68 -1.40 -16.92
N PRO A 492 8.09 -2.45 -17.52
CA PRO A 492 8.20 -2.72 -18.95
C PRO A 492 7.71 -1.55 -19.82
N THR A 493 8.32 -1.41 -21.00
CA THR A 493 8.06 -0.32 -21.96
C THR A 493 8.08 -0.82 -23.40
N PHE A 494 7.52 -0.05 -24.34
CA PHE A 494 7.74 -0.24 -25.77
C PHE A 494 8.99 0.51 -26.22
N ALA A 495 10.06 -0.21 -26.58
CA ALA A 495 11.26 0.42 -27.15
C ALA A 495 10.98 0.95 -28.56
N LEU A 496 11.57 2.09 -28.92
CA LEU A 496 11.51 2.61 -30.29
C LEU A 496 12.48 1.87 -31.20
N GLN A 497 12.02 1.50 -32.40
CA GLN A 497 12.82 0.87 -33.44
C GLN A 497 13.68 1.91 -34.18
N PRO A 498 14.87 1.54 -34.69
CA PRO A 498 15.70 2.44 -35.49
C PRO A 498 14.95 3.05 -36.67
N GLY A 499 15.02 4.37 -36.82
CA GLY A 499 14.35 5.12 -37.90
C GLY A 499 12.88 5.43 -37.65
N ALA A 500 12.34 5.10 -36.47
CA ALA A 500 11.00 5.50 -36.08
C ALA A 500 10.85 7.03 -36.09
N VAL A 501 9.72 7.53 -36.60
CA VAL A 501 9.44 8.98 -36.69
C VAL A 501 9.26 9.67 -35.35
N ALA A 502 9.17 8.90 -34.26
CA ALA A 502 9.12 9.39 -32.89
C ALA A 502 10.52 9.74 -32.34
N ILE A 503 11.59 9.25 -32.97
CA ILE A 503 12.97 9.50 -32.54
C ILE A 503 13.39 10.92 -32.89
N ASP A 504 14.00 11.61 -31.93
CA ASP A 504 14.49 12.99 -32.02
C ASP A 504 13.40 13.97 -32.53
N ALA A 505 12.13 13.68 -32.20
CA ALA A 505 10.99 14.40 -32.75
C ALA A 505 10.83 15.81 -32.13
N ILE A 506 11.22 16.00 -30.87
CA ILE A 506 10.97 17.20 -30.09
C ILE A 506 12.29 17.92 -29.81
N PRO A 507 12.58 19.05 -30.47
CA PRO A 507 13.84 19.77 -30.26
C PRO A 507 14.08 20.10 -28.77
N ALA A 508 15.36 20.08 -28.36
CA ALA A 508 15.77 20.44 -27.01
C ALA A 508 15.19 21.81 -26.57
N GLY A 509 14.59 21.85 -25.37
CA GLY A 509 13.95 23.05 -24.82
C GLY A 509 12.57 23.38 -25.40
N VAL A 510 12.06 22.60 -26.35
CA VAL A 510 10.74 22.80 -26.96
C VAL A 510 9.71 21.88 -26.33
N ASN A 511 8.49 22.38 -26.16
CA ASN A 511 7.32 21.63 -25.68
C ASN A 511 7.55 20.79 -24.40
N GLY A 512 8.40 21.27 -23.48
CA GLY A 512 8.72 20.58 -22.23
C GLY A 512 9.87 19.58 -22.30
N CYS A 513 10.44 19.32 -23.48
CA CYS A 513 11.69 18.57 -23.64
C CYS A 513 12.82 19.25 -22.86
N GLN A 514 13.37 18.57 -21.85
CA GLN A 514 14.40 19.05 -20.90
C GLN A 514 14.05 20.29 -20.04
N ALA A 515 13.01 21.06 -20.38
CA ALA A 515 12.55 22.22 -19.62
C ALA A 515 11.55 21.86 -18.48
N GLY A 516 11.20 20.58 -18.33
CA GLY A 516 10.37 20.08 -17.24
C GLY A 516 10.46 18.57 -17.06
N ILE A 517 10.50 17.82 -18.16
CA ILE A 517 10.65 16.35 -18.15
C ILE A 517 11.99 16.01 -18.76
N SER A 518 12.93 15.57 -17.92
CA SER A 518 14.31 15.29 -18.31
C SER A 518 14.64 13.81 -18.41
N ARG A 519 13.72 12.94 -17.97
CA ARG A 519 13.86 11.48 -17.99
C ARG A 519 12.62 10.83 -18.57
N ASP A 520 12.80 9.67 -19.17
CA ASP A 520 11.73 8.81 -19.67
C ASP A 520 11.21 7.87 -18.57
N GLN A 521 10.26 6.98 -18.91
CA GLN A 521 9.67 6.02 -17.97
C GLN A 521 10.70 5.17 -17.23
N ARG A 522 11.82 4.89 -17.88
CA ARG A 522 12.89 4.04 -17.34
C ARG A 522 13.82 4.80 -16.40
N GLY A 523 13.73 6.13 -16.39
CA GLY A 523 14.71 7.01 -15.76
C GLY A 523 15.87 7.39 -16.69
N ALA A 524 15.86 6.98 -17.96
CA ALA A 524 16.87 7.34 -18.94
C ALA A 524 16.71 8.83 -19.35
N PRO A 525 17.80 9.61 -19.49
CA PRO A 525 17.70 11.01 -19.89
C PRO A 525 17.10 11.19 -21.29
N ARG A 526 16.25 12.21 -21.52
CA ARG A 526 15.53 12.46 -22.78
C ARG A 526 16.25 13.31 -23.85
N ALA A 527 17.48 13.79 -23.65
CA ALA A 527 18.28 14.50 -24.68
C ALA A 527 19.66 14.92 -24.10
N GLY A 528 20.74 14.89 -24.89
CA GLY A 528 22.06 15.39 -24.52
C GLY A 528 23.32 14.66 -25.05
N GLY A 529 23.24 13.74 -26.02
CA GLY A 529 24.36 12.98 -26.60
C GLY A 529 24.57 11.57 -26.01
N SER A 530 25.65 10.86 -26.42
CA SER A 530 25.86 9.44 -26.09
C SER A 530 25.88 9.16 -24.57
N GLY A 531 24.83 8.49 -24.06
CA GLY A 531 24.60 8.23 -22.64
C GLY A 531 23.70 9.25 -21.93
N LEU A 532 23.17 10.24 -22.65
CA LEU A 532 22.35 11.36 -22.16
C LEU A 532 21.06 11.59 -22.99
N GLY A 533 20.66 10.70 -23.91
CA GLY A 533 19.52 10.91 -24.84
C GLY A 533 19.96 11.61 -26.14
N GLY A 534 19.14 11.63 -27.19
CA GLY A 534 19.49 12.18 -28.52
C GLY A 534 19.82 13.69 -28.53
N ASP A 535 19.83 14.33 -29.70
CA ASP A 535 19.94 15.81 -29.78
C ASP A 535 18.58 16.49 -29.47
N ALA A 536 17.51 15.71 -29.46
CA ALA A 536 16.13 16.06 -29.19
C ALA A 536 15.48 14.97 -28.33
N CYS A 537 14.30 15.25 -27.77
CA CYS A 537 13.52 14.23 -27.06
C CYS A 537 12.67 13.41 -28.01
N ASP A 538 12.44 12.16 -27.63
CA ASP A 538 11.53 11.28 -28.33
C ASP A 538 10.08 11.48 -27.89
N SER A 539 9.15 11.29 -28.83
CA SER A 539 7.73 11.16 -28.50
C SER A 539 7.46 9.81 -27.83
N GLY A 540 6.64 9.81 -26.78
CA GLY A 540 6.24 8.61 -26.05
C GLY A 540 7.02 8.37 -24.75
N ALA A 541 6.75 7.23 -24.11
CA ALA A 541 7.26 6.88 -22.78
C ALA A 541 8.75 6.47 -22.76
N TYR A 542 9.34 6.21 -23.92
CA TYR A 542 10.67 5.64 -24.09
C TYR A 542 11.58 6.59 -24.88
N GLU A 543 12.85 6.67 -24.48
CA GLU A 543 13.91 7.40 -25.18
C GLU A 543 14.94 6.46 -25.86
N ALA A 544 15.00 6.48 -27.19
CA ALA A 544 15.97 5.77 -28.00
C ALA A 544 17.41 6.22 -27.74
N ALA A 545 18.34 5.26 -27.91
CA ALA A 545 19.78 5.47 -27.71
C ALA A 545 20.19 6.04 -26.33
N SER A 546 19.28 6.06 -25.35
CA SER A 546 19.52 6.49 -23.98
C SER A 546 19.59 5.28 -23.04
N THR A 547 20.57 5.30 -22.14
CA THR A 547 20.75 4.27 -21.12
C THR A 547 20.22 4.75 -19.77
N VAL A 548 19.55 3.86 -19.05
CA VAL A 548 19.13 4.12 -17.67
C VAL A 548 20.39 4.32 -16.81
N PRO A 549 20.49 5.41 -16.03
CA PRO A 549 21.60 5.57 -15.09
C PRO A 549 21.58 4.40 -14.09
N PRO A 550 22.75 3.92 -13.64
CA PRO A 550 22.77 2.95 -12.55
C PRO A 550 21.97 3.52 -11.37
N SER A 551 21.03 2.72 -10.85
CA SER A 551 20.25 3.05 -9.66
C SER A 551 21.21 3.59 -8.60
N GLU A 552 20.98 4.82 -8.12
CA GLU A 552 21.67 5.31 -6.93
C GLU A 552 21.29 4.35 -5.79
N THR A 553 22.17 3.39 -5.55
CA THR A 553 22.15 2.60 -4.33
C THR A 553 22.42 3.61 -3.24
N ARG A 554 21.35 4.14 -2.62
CA ARG A 554 21.49 4.88 -1.36
C ARG A 554 22.15 3.92 -0.40
N LEU A 555 23.46 4.07 -0.26
CA LEU A 555 24.28 3.34 0.70
C LEU A 555 23.70 3.69 2.07
N TYR A 556 22.88 2.81 2.62
CA TYR A 556 22.46 2.88 4.01
C TYR A 556 23.72 2.60 4.82
N VAL A 557 24.47 3.64 5.16
CA VAL A 557 25.50 3.54 6.17
C VAL A 557 24.74 3.50 7.50
N PRO A 558 24.68 2.37 8.22
CA PRO A 558 24.11 2.37 9.55
C PRO A 558 24.94 3.36 10.38
N LEU A 559 24.30 4.42 10.87
CA LEU A 559 24.90 5.34 11.82
C LEU A 559 25.09 4.56 13.12
N ILE A 560 26.22 3.86 13.26
CA ILE A 560 26.66 3.30 14.53
C ILE A 560 27.11 4.49 15.37
N ILE A 561 26.19 5.05 16.14
CA ILE A 561 26.54 5.93 17.25
C ILE A 561 27.19 5.01 18.30
N ARG A 562 28.50 5.14 18.45
CA ARG A 562 29.25 4.52 19.57
C ARG A 562 29.08 5.34 20.83
#